data_AF-A0A1G2BPP9-F1
#
_entry.id   AF-A0A1G2BPP9-F1
#
_cell.length_a   1.000
_cell.length_b   1.000
_cell.length_c   1.000
_cell.angle_alpha   90.00
_cell.angle_beta   90.00
_cell.angle_gamma   90.00
#
_symmetry.space_group_name_H-M   'P 1'
#
loop_
_entity.id
_entity.type
_entity.pdbx_description
1 polymer ?
#
loop_
_entity_poly.entity_id
_entity_poly.type
_entity_poly.pdbx_seq_one_letter_code
_entity_poly.pdbx_strand_id
1 'polypeptide(L)'
;MFDAYLIVFGMDEGKLHLGILKRRSLRRDAIDQRRISENLLTAVNALLGTSRLRAIAVQSDRLGGFASTRIILTTLNTLAWYLDIPLIALPQTGTAQRASSVSTLLKLFSSSGEFKRFIIPHYSGPANITRSKKRKRFTIG
;
A
#
# COMPACT_ATOMS: atom_id res chain seq x y z
N MET A 1 10.53 -4.11 -21.96
CA MET A 1 9.52 -3.69 -20.96
C MET A 1 10.27 -3.13 -19.74
N PHE A 2 9.92 -1.96 -19.22
CA PHE A 2 10.63 -1.37 -18.08
C PHE A 2 9.97 -1.78 -16.76
N ASP A 3 10.78 -2.00 -15.74
CA ASP A 3 10.31 -2.29 -14.38
C ASP A 3 9.79 -1.01 -13.70
N ALA A 4 8.65 -1.15 -13.03
CA ALA A 4 7.96 -0.09 -12.32
C ALA A 4 7.63 -0.53 -10.89
N TYR A 5 7.56 0.45 -9.98
CA TYR A 5 7.20 0.24 -8.59
C TYR A 5 6.07 1.19 -8.22
N LEU A 6 4.97 0.65 -7.71
CA LEU A 6 3.83 1.45 -7.23
C LEU A 6 4.07 1.85 -5.78
N ILE A 7 3.77 3.10 -5.46
CA ILE A 7 3.88 3.65 -4.12
C ILE A 7 2.55 4.33 -3.79
N VAL A 8 1.94 3.96 -2.67
CA VAL A 8 0.75 4.60 -2.12
C VAL A 8 1.16 5.39 -0.88
N PHE A 9 1.20 6.71 -1.02
CA PHE A 9 1.65 7.65 0.01
C PHE A 9 0.57 7.93 1.07
N GLY A 10 -0.66 7.47 0.83
CA GLY A 10 -1.79 7.66 1.73
C GLY A 10 -2.65 8.87 1.39
N MET A 11 -3.56 9.18 2.30
CA MET A 11 -4.56 10.22 2.19
C MET A 11 -4.02 11.55 2.70
N ASP A 12 -4.30 12.61 1.94
CA ASP A 12 -4.04 13.99 2.33
C ASP A 12 -5.04 14.91 1.62
N GLU A 13 -5.58 15.89 2.34
CA GLU A 13 -6.61 16.82 1.85
C GLU A 13 -7.79 16.13 1.12
N GLY A 14 -8.23 14.98 1.63
CA GLY A 14 -9.34 14.23 1.03
C GLY A 14 -8.99 13.50 -0.28
N LYS A 15 -7.70 13.39 -0.62
CA LYS A 15 -7.22 12.68 -1.81
C LYS A 15 -6.23 11.59 -1.45
N LEU A 16 -6.31 10.45 -2.13
CA LEU A 16 -5.35 9.37 -2.07
C LEU A 16 -4.20 9.66 -3.03
N HIS A 17 -3.00 9.81 -2.50
CA HIS A 17 -1.79 10.08 -3.27
C HIS A 17 -1.08 8.80 -3.66
N LEU A 18 -0.84 8.63 -4.96
CA LEU A 18 -0.12 7.50 -5.55
C LEU A 18 1.07 8.01 -6.33
N GLY A 19 2.03 7.12 -6.57
CA GLY A 19 3.04 7.36 -7.57
C GLY A 19 3.62 6.07 -8.12
N ILE A 20 4.16 6.17 -9.33
CA ILE A 20 4.93 5.10 -9.95
C ILE A 20 6.36 5.57 -10.18
N LEU A 21 7.28 4.76 -9.66
CA LEU A 21 8.72 4.91 -9.84
C LEU A 21 9.17 4.04 -11.01
N LYS A 22 9.72 4.65 -12.06
CA LYS A 22 10.32 3.97 -13.21
C LYS A 22 11.76 4.43 -13.35
N ARG A 23 12.72 3.51 -13.20
CA ARG A 23 14.17 3.78 -13.28
C ARG A 23 14.62 4.90 -12.33
N ARG A 24 14.48 6.17 -12.74
CA ARG A 24 14.81 7.37 -11.96
C ARG A 24 13.75 8.47 -12.02
N SER A 25 12.55 8.16 -12.50
CA SER A 25 11.44 9.10 -12.60
C SER A 25 10.31 8.65 -11.69
N LEU A 26 9.80 9.59 -10.88
CA LEU A 26 8.60 9.40 -10.07
C LEU A 26 7.47 10.21 -10.70
N ARG A 27 6.44 9.52 -11.21
CA ARG A 27 5.18 10.14 -11.61
C ARG A 27 4.18 10.00 -10.47
N ARG A 28 3.41 11.05 -10.21
CA ARG A 28 2.41 11.09 -9.14
C ARG A 28 1.02 11.32 -9.71
N ASP A 29 0.04 10.79 -9.01
CA ASP A 29 -1.38 11.06 -9.26
C ASP A 29 -2.13 11.10 -7.93
N ALA A 30 -3.32 11.68 -7.93
CA ALA A 30 -4.16 11.81 -6.75
C ALA A 30 -5.62 11.48 -7.09
N ILE A 31 -6.26 10.68 -6.24
CA ILE A 31 -7.66 10.26 -6.41
C ILE A 31 -8.51 10.84 -5.29
N ASP A 32 -9.64 11.47 -5.60
CA ASP A 32 -10.59 11.89 -4.57
C ASP A 32 -11.08 10.71 -3.72
N GLN A 33 -11.14 10.89 -2.40
CA GLN A 33 -11.51 9.83 -1.44
C GLN A 33 -12.83 9.14 -1.80
N ARG A 34 -13.80 9.93 -2.28
CA ARG A 34 -15.14 9.46 -2.63
C ARG A 34 -15.15 8.53 -3.84
N ARG A 35 -14.10 8.59 -4.68
CA ARG A 35 -13.98 7.83 -5.93
C ARG A 35 -12.88 6.78 -5.89
N ILE A 36 -12.33 6.46 -4.73
CA ILE A 36 -11.25 5.46 -4.60
C ILE A 36 -11.68 4.12 -5.21
N SER A 37 -12.89 3.64 -4.92
CA SER A 37 -13.39 2.36 -5.45
C SER A 37 -13.51 2.32 -6.97
N GLU A 38 -13.82 3.46 -7.58
CA GLU A 38 -14.06 3.60 -9.02
C GLU A 38 -12.76 3.82 -9.80
N ASN A 39 -11.87 4.65 -9.25
CA ASN A 39 -10.74 5.21 -9.99
C ASN A 39 -9.39 4.61 -9.62
N LEU A 40 -9.27 3.82 -8.54
CA LEU A 40 -7.97 3.31 -8.09
C LEU A 40 -7.25 2.50 -9.15
N LEU A 41 -7.92 1.52 -9.75
CA LEU A 41 -7.31 0.69 -10.80
C LEU A 41 -7.03 1.49 -12.08
N THR A 42 -7.94 2.41 -12.43
CA THR A 42 -7.77 3.29 -13.60
C THR A 42 -6.54 4.19 -13.46
N ALA A 43 -6.36 4.82 -12.30
CA ALA A 43 -5.20 5.67 -12.00
C ALA A 43 -3.89 4.86 -11.95
N VAL A 44 -3.92 3.67 -11.33
CA VAL A 44 -2.76 2.76 -11.34
C VAL A 44 -2.39 2.36 -12.77
N ASN A 45 -3.36 2.01 -13.60
CA ASN A 45 -3.12 1.63 -15.00
C ASN A 45 -2.57 2.81 -15.82
N ALA A 46 -3.13 4.00 -15.66
CA ALA A 46 -2.66 5.22 -16.32
C ALA A 46 -1.21 5.57 -15.95
N LEU A 47 -0.85 5.44 -14.66
CA LEU A 47 0.52 5.61 -14.20
C LEU A 47 1.46 4.51 -14.73
N LEU A 48 0.98 3.27 -14.80
CA LEU A 48 1.79 2.10 -15.15
C LEU A 48 2.12 2.10 -16.64
N GLY A 49 1.16 2.44 -17.50
CA GLY A 49 1.28 2.35 -18.95
C GLY A 49 1.71 0.94 -19.36
N THR A 50 2.73 0.83 -20.21
CA THR A 50 3.26 -0.45 -20.70
C THR A 50 4.35 -1.08 -19.82
N SER A 51 4.55 -0.55 -18.60
CA SER A 51 5.62 -1.01 -17.70
C SER A 51 5.21 -2.26 -16.91
N ARG A 52 6.17 -3.11 -16.55
CA ARG A 52 5.92 -4.27 -15.70
C ARG A 52 6.01 -3.85 -14.24
N LEU A 53 4.95 -4.05 -13.47
CA LEU A 53 4.95 -3.79 -12.04
C LEU A 53 5.77 -4.88 -11.31
N ARG A 54 6.70 -4.48 -10.44
CA ARG A 54 7.59 -5.39 -9.70
C ARG A 54 7.34 -5.45 -8.20
N ALA A 55 6.82 -4.37 -7.62
CA ALA A 55 6.42 -4.32 -6.22
C ALA A 55 5.43 -3.19 -5.99
N ILE A 56 4.71 -3.29 -4.88
CA ILE A 56 3.82 -2.25 -4.37
C ILE A 56 4.32 -1.87 -2.97
N ALA A 57 4.44 -0.58 -2.69
CA ALA A 57 4.74 -0.05 -1.37
C ALA A 57 3.57 0.80 -0.88
N VAL A 58 3.19 0.67 0.40
CA VAL A 58 2.03 1.36 0.97
C VAL A 58 2.31 1.89 2.37
N GLN A 59 1.94 3.15 2.62
CA GLN A 59 1.86 3.72 3.97
C GLN A 59 0.48 3.40 4.56
N SER A 60 0.36 2.22 5.18
CA SER A 60 -0.92 1.66 5.63
C SER A 60 -1.62 2.48 6.71
N ASP A 61 -0.85 3.23 7.49
CA ASP A 61 -1.29 4.11 8.57
C ASP A 61 -1.92 5.42 8.07
N ARG A 62 -1.66 5.81 6.82
CA ARG A 62 -2.17 7.05 6.23
C ARG A 62 -3.36 6.84 5.30
N LEU A 63 -3.96 5.66 5.24
CA LEU A 63 -5.03 5.35 4.27
C LEU A 63 -6.41 5.95 4.62
N GLY A 64 -6.46 6.80 5.64
CA GLY A 64 -7.67 7.51 6.07
C GLY A 64 -8.60 6.65 6.92
N GLY A 65 -9.90 6.75 6.66
CA GLY A 65 -10.92 6.02 7.41
C GLY A 65 -10.87 4.50 7.23
N PHE A 66 -11.62 3.79 8.06
CA PHE A 66 -11.70 2.32 8.03
C PHE A 66 -12.13 1.77 6.67
N ALA A 67 -13.14 2.39 6.04
CA ALA A 67 -13.65 1.98 4.74
C ALA A 67 -12.61 2.16 3.62
N SER A 68 -11.97 3.33 3.53
CA SER A 68 -10.94 3.59 2.52
C SER A 68 -9.72 2.68 2.70
N THR A 69 -9.29 2.48 3.94
CA THR A 69 -8.20 1.54 4.29
C THR A 69 -8.49 0.13 3.78
N ARG A 70 -9.70 -0.39 4.04
CA ARG A 70 -10.10 -1.71 3.57
C ARG A 70 -10.11 -1.80 2.05
N ILE A 71 -10.72 -0.83 1.36
CA ILE A 71 -10.77 -0.82 -0.11
C ILE A 71 -9.36 -0.83 -0.68
N ILE A 72 -8.52 0.13 -0.27
CA ILE A 72 -7.15 0.28 -0.79
C ILE A 72 -6.32 -0.98 -0.53
N LEU A 73 -6.23 -1.44 0.71
CA LEU A 73 -5.40 -2.60 1.04
C LEU A 73 -5.89 -3.88 0.36
N THR A 74 -7.20 -4.07 0.22
CA THR A 74 -7.75 -5.24 -0.49
C THR A 74 -7.38 -5.17 -1.97
N THR A 75 -7.56 -4.02 -2.62
CA THR A 75 -7.17 -3.84 -4.03
C THR A 75 -5.67 -4.07 -4.24
N LEU A 76 -4.82 -3.50 -3.40
CA LEU A 76 -3.36 -3.67 -3.51
C LEU A 76 -2.92 -5.11 -3.24
N ASN A 77 -3.51 -5.78 -2.26
CA ASN A 77 -3.24 -7.20 -1.99
C ASN A 77 -3.65 -8.09 -3.16
N THR A 78 -4.85 -7.88 -3.71
CA THR A 78 -5.32 -8.64 -4.87
C THR A 78 -4.42 -8.43 -6.08
N LEU A 79 -3.99 -7.19 -6.34
CA LEU A 79 -3.06 -6.87 -7.43
C LEU A 79 -1.68 -7.53 -7.21
N ALA A 80 -1.17 -7.47 -5.98
CA ALA A 80 0.11 -8.08 -5.61
C ALA A 80 0.07 -9.61 -5.78
N TRP A 81 -1.01 -10.24 -5.33
CA TRP A 81 -1.23 -11.68 -5.47
C TRP A 81 -1.35 -12.10 -6.93
N TYR A 82 -2.18 -11.40 -7.72
CA TYR A 82 -2.39 -11.74 -9.14
C TYR A 82 -1.11 -11.64 -9.97
N LEU A 83 -0.22 -10.70 -9.64
CA LEU A 83 1.04 -10.48 -10.35
C LEU A 83 2.23 -11.24 -9.73
N ASP A 84 2.02 -11.97 -8.64
CA ASP A 84 3.05 -12.59 -7.80
C ASP A 84 4.20 -11.63 -7.48
N ILE A 85 3.85 -10.45 -6.96
CA ILE A 85 4.80 -9.41 -6.57
C ILE A 85 4.65 -9.06 -5.08
N PRO A 86 5.71 -8.56 -4.44
CA PRO A 86 5.65 -8.16 -3.04
C PRO A 86 4.81 -6.89 -2.82
N LEU A 87 4.05 -6.90 -1.73
CA LEU A 87 3.46 -5.72 -1.09
C LEU A 87 4.27 -5.35 0.15
N ILE A 88 4.74 -4.11 0.22
CA ILE A 88 5.68 -3.61 1.23
C ILE A 88 4.99 -2.54 2.07
N ALA A 89 4.96 -2.72 3.38
CA ALA A 89 4.54 -1.66 4.29
C ALA A 89 5.68 -0.67 4.51
N LEU A 90 5.42 0.62 4.29
CA LEU A 90 6.37 1.70 4.55
C LEU A 90 6.19 2.24 5.98
N PRO A 91 7.27 2.50 6.73
CA PRO A 91 7.19 3.05 8.09
C PRO A 91 6.64 4.48 8.11
N GLN A 92 6.11 4.88 9.28
CA GLN A 92 5.35 6.12 9.52
C GLN A 92 6.17 7.43 9.47
N THR A 93 7.40 7.43 8.98
CA THR A 93 8.21 8.65 9.08
C THR A 93 7.64 9.73 8.17
N GLY A 94 7.50 10.96 8.71
CA GLY A 94 6.96 12.18 8.08
C GLY A 94 7.70 12.68 6.83
N THR A 95 8.42 11.77 6.17
CA THR A 95 9.36 11.93 5.09
C THR A 95 8.86 11.34 3.76
N ALA A 96 7.78 10.56 3.69
CA ALA A 96 7.38 9.98 2.39
C ALA A 96 6.77 11.00 1.40
N GLN A 97 6.08 12.03 1.88
CA GLN A 97 5.63 13.14 1.03
C GLN A 97 6.73 14.19 0.79
N ARG A 98 7.62 14.43 1.78
CA ARG A 98 8.62 15.52 1.76
C ARG A 98 10.07 15.10 1.44
N ALA A 99 10.44 13.83 1.56
CA ALA A 99 11.80 13.31 1.36
C ALA A 99 11.88 12.21 0.27
N SER A 100 10.97 12.23 -0.69
CA SER A 100 10.90 11.28 -1.79
C SER A 100 11.95 11.56 -2.87
N SER A 101 13.23 11.57 -2.50
CA SER A 101 14.24 11.42 -3.54
C SER A 101 14.06 10.02 -4.13
N VAL A 102 14.06 9.96 -5.46
CA VAL A 102 14.02 8.73 -6.25
C VAL A 102 15.04 7.70 -5.72
N SER A 103 16.20 8.17 -5.28
CA SER A 103 17.26 7.35 -4.71
C SER A 103 16.88 6.67 -3.38
N THR A 104 16.16 7.36 -2.48
CA THR A 104 15.66 6.76 -1.23
C THR A 104 14.63 5.69 -1.49
N LEU A 105 13.73 5.92 -2.46
CA LEU A 105 12.71 4.93 -2.85
C LEU A 105 13.35 3.70 -3.49
N LEU A 106 14.30 3.88 -4.39
CA LEU A 106 15.06 2.75 -4.98
C LEU A 106 15.82 1.96 -3.91
N LYS A 107 16.46 2.65 -2.95
CA LYS A 107 17.13 1.99 -1.82
C LYS A 107 16.17 1.16 -0.98
N LEU A 108 14.94 1.63 -0.75
CA LEU A 108 13.92 0.86 -0.02
C LEU A 108 13.52 -0.41 -0.77
N PHE A 109 13.33 -0.33 -2.09
CA PHE A 109 13.04 -1.50 -2.92
C PHE A 109 14.23 -2.47 -3.05
N SER A 110 15.47 -1.99 -2.93
CA SER A 110 16.66 -2.85 -2.97
C SER A 110 17.10 -3.42 -1.61
N SER A 111 16.76 -2.75 -0.49
CA SER A 111 17.20 -3.10 0.87
C SER A 111 16.17 -3.86 1.72
N SER A 112 14.95 -4.04 1.22
CA SER A 112 13.91 -4.85 1.88
C SER A 112 14.22 -6.35 1.75
N GLY A 113 15.28 -6.78 2.45
CA GLY A 113 15.72 -8.17 2.57
C GLY A 113 14.80 -9.07 3.40
N GLU A 114 13.72 -8.53 3.98
CA GLU A 114 12.64 -9.34 4.54
C GLU A 114 11.30 -8.92 3.94
N PHE A 115 10.99 -9.56 2.82
CA PHE A 115 9.66 -9.57 2.23
C PHE A 115 8.70 -10.25 3.20
N LYS A 116 8.05 -9.47 4.07
CA LYS A 116 6.85 -9.95 4.74
C LYS A 116 5.77 -10.05 3.67
N ARG A 117 5.69 -11.21 2.99
CA ARG A 117 4.48 -11.61 2.24
C ARG A 117 3.31 -11.32 3.17
N PHE A 118 2.51 -10.31 2.83
CA PHE A 118 1.29 -10.05 3.58
C PHE A 118 0.48 -11.33 3.53
N ILE A 119 0.12 -11.81 4.73
CA ILE A 119 -0.58 -13.08 4.94
C ILE A 119 -1.79 -13.11 4.01
N ILE A 120 -1.82 -14.11 3.11
CA ILE A 120 -2.98 -14.38 2.27
C ILE A 120 -4.17 -14.56 3.21
N PRO A 121 -5.26 -13.78 3.05
CA PRO A 121 -6.46 -14.06 3.81
C PRO A 121 -6.93 -15.48 3.44
N HIS A 122 -6.95 -16.38 4.42
CA HIS A 122 -7.48 -17.73 4.24
C HIS A 122 -9.00 -17.67 4.09
N TYR A 123 -9.50 -17.39 2.88
CA TYR A 123 -10.94 -17.35 2.59
C TYR A 123 -11.59 -18.75 2.53
N SER A 124 -10.79 -19.82 2.54
CA SER A 124 -11.28 -21.20 2.59
C SER A 124 -11.74 -21.65 3.98
N GLY A 125 -11.56 -20.83 5.02
CA GLY A 125 -12.02 -21.10 6.38
C GLY A 125 -12.92 -19.99 6.93
N PRO A 126 -13.81 -20.30 7.89
CA PRO A 126 -14.60 -19.28 8.58
C PRO A 126 -13.68 -18.28 9.29
N ALA A 127 -14.06 -17.00 9.30
CA ALA A 127 -13.29 -15.95 9.96
C ALA A 127 -13.02 -16.32 11.43
N ASN A 128 -11.75 -16.42 11.81
CA ASN A 128 -11.35 -16.70 13.19
C ASN A 128 -11.41 -15.38 14.01
N ILE A 129 -12.63 -14.93 14.32
CA ILE A 129 -12.90 -13.72 15.13
C ILE A 129 -12.66 -14.01 16.63
N THR A 130 -12.45 -15.27 17.00
CA THR A 130 -12.41 -15.78 18.37
C THR A 130 -11.08 -15.60 19.13
N ARG A 131 -10.15 -14.75 18.65
CA ARG A 131 -8.94 -14.46 19.45
C ARG A 131 -9.33 -13.62 20.66
N SER A 132 -9.64 -14.29 21.77
CA SER A 132 -10.03 -13.65 23.04
C SER A 132 -8.96 -12.62 23.41
N LYS A 133 -9.33 -11.33 23.48
CA LYS A 133 -8.51 -10.30 24.10
C LYS A 133 -8.17 -10.81 25.51
N LYS A 134 -6.89 -11.03 25.82
CA LYS A 134 -6.44 -11.31 27.19
C LYS A 134 -7.01 -10.19 28.09
N ARG A 135 -8.00 -10.52 28.92
CA ARG A 135 -8.56 -9.58 29.90
C ARG A 135 -7.42 -9.19 30.84
N LYS A 136 -6.99 -7.93 30.80
CA LYS A 136 -6.20 -7.37 31.91
C LYS A 136 -7.11 -7.38 33.14
N ARG A 137 -6.73 -8.14 34.17
CA ARG A 137 -7.39 -8.06 35.48
C ARG A 137 -7.09 -6.67 36.04
N PHE A 138 -8.13 -5.86 36.21
CA PHE A 138 -8.01 -4.64 37.00
C PHE A 138 -8.29 -5.03 38.45
N THR A 139 -7.30 -4.85 39.31
CA THR A 139 -7.49 -4.89 40.76
C THR A 139 -8.07 -3.53 41.16
N ILE A 140 -9.29 -3.53 41.68
CA ILE A 140 -9.86 -2.35 42.34
C ILE A 140 -9.36 -2.45 43.78
N GLY A 141 -8.55 -1.47 44.19
CA GLY A 141 -8.13 -1.27 45.58
C GLY A 141 -9.12 -0.41 46.33
#